data_AF-A0A145X234-F1
#
_entry.id   AF-A0A145X234-F1
#
_cell.length_a   1.000
_cell.length_b   1.000
_cell.length_c   1.000
_cell.angle_alpha   90.00
_cell.angle_beta   90.00
_cell.angle_gamma   90.00
#
_symmetry.space_group_name_H-M   'P 1'
#
loop_
_entity.id
_entity.type
_entity.pdbx_description
1 polymer ?
#
loop_
_entity_poly.entity_id
_entity_poly.type
_entity_poly.pdbx_seq_one_letter_code
_entity_poly.pdbx_strand_id
1 'polypeptide(L)'
;MENYGFWITVYSCVFSILIASLSLNSVFFIKDKIDKILAFISFTGLYSLILSYFFDKAWLGYLEQEFLYKFIYEGFSSHIFHGNFYLLFSLIIFIVLLIRLFMNRKKINK
;
A
#
# COMPACT_ATOMS: atom_id res chain seq x y z
N MET A 1 -28.82 -4.03 8.01
CA MET A 1 -27.59 -3.21 8.15
C MET A 1 -26.46 -3.94 8.89
N GLU A 2 -26.73 -4.97 9.70
CA GLU A 2 -25.68 -5.74 10.43
C GLU A 2 -24.62 -6.40 9.53
N ASN A 3 -24.96 -6.82 8.31
CA ASN A 3 -23.99 -7.42 7.39
C ASN A 3 -23.10 -6.41 6.63
N TYR A 4 -23.47 -5.13 6.61
CA TYR A 4 -22.77 -4.14 5.78
C TYR A 4 -21.33 -3.90 6.27
N GLY A 5 -21.14 -3.70 7.58
CA GLY A 5 -19.81 -3.55 8.17
C GLY A 5 -18.94 -4.82 8.08
N PHE A 6 -19.57 -6.00 8.16
CA PHE A 6 -18.88 -7.27 7.94
C PHE A 6 -18.27 -7.32 6.54
N TRP A 7 -19.07 -7.03 5.51
CA TRP A 7 -18.60 -7.06 4.12
C TRP A 7 -17.53 -6.00 3.83
N ILE A 8 -17.63 -4.79 4.41
CA ILE A 8 -16.56 -3.78 4.34
C ILE A 8 -15.24 -4.34 4.88
N THR A 9 -15.30 -5.02 6.03
CA THR A 9 -14.11 -5.62 6.66
C THR A 9 -13.50 -6.70 5.78
N VAL A 10 -14.34 -7.56 5.17
CA VAL A 10 -13.89 -8.58 4.22
C VAL A 10 -13.18 -7.95 3.03
N TYR A 11 -13.76 -6.90 2.43
CA TYR A 11 -13.15 -6.20 1.29
C TYR A 11 -11.84 -5.50 1.67
N SER A 12 -11.79 -4.84 2.83
CA SER A 12 -10.56 -4.26 3.38
C SER A 12 -9.45 -5.31 3.53
N CYS A 13 -9.80 -6.51 4.02
CA CYS A 13 -8.86 -7.62 4.14
C CYS A 13 -8.34 -8.07 2.76
N VAL A 14 -9.23 -8.19 1.77
CA VAL A 14 -8.85 -8.52 0.39
C VAL A 14 -7.88 -7.49 -0.19
N PHE A 15 -8.15 -6.19 -0.04
CA PHE A 15 -7.24 -5.13 -0.49
C PHE A 15 -5.89 -5.18 0.23
N SER A 16 -5.90 -5.43 1.53
CA SER A 16 -4.67 -5.56 2.32
C SER A 16 -3.82 -6.74 1.86
N ILE A 17 -4.44 -7.92 1.65
CA ILE A 17 -3.75 -9.11 1.15
C ILE A 17 -3.19 -8.87 -0.26
N LEU A 18 -3.98 -8.23 -1.13
CA LEU A 18 -3.57 -7.91 -2.49
C LEU A 18 -2.33 -7.01 -2.52
N ILE A 19 -2.35 -5.91 -1.75
CA ILE A 19 -1.19 -5.00 -1.64
C ILE A 19 0.03 -5.75 -1.07
N ALA A 20 -0.16 -6.52 0.00
CA ALA A 20 0.93 -7.28 0.60
C ALA A 20 1.52 -8.32 -0.36
N SER A 21 0.68 -9.00 -1.15
CA SER A 21 1.13 -10.00 -2.12
C SER A 21 1.94 -9.38 -3.26
N LEU A 22 1.49 -8.24 -3.78
CA LEU A 22 2.21 -7.47 -4.81
C LEU A 22 3.58 -6.97 -4.29
N SER A 23 3.60 -6.47 -3.06
CA SER A 23 4.84 -6.03 -2.41
C SER A 23 5.81 -7.18 -2.17
N LEU A 24 5.32 -8.34 -1.70
CA LEU A 24 6.15 -9.54 -1.53
C LEU A 24 6.78 -9.99 -2.85
N ASN A 25 5.99 -9.99 -3.93
CA ASN A 25 6.48 -10.36 -5.25
C ASN A 25 7.62 -9.42 -5.72
N SER A 26 7.48 -8.12 -5.44
CA SER A 26 8.46 -7.11 -5.85
C SER A 26 9.79 -7.18 -5.10
N VAL A 27 9.80 -7.70 -3.88
CA VAL A 27 11.01 -7.84 -3.06
C VAL A 27 11.64 -9.22 -3.14
N PHE A 28 11.03 -10.17 -3.86
CA PHE A 28 11.45 -11.57 -3.88
C PHE A 28 12.95 -11.73 -4.18
N PHE A 29 13.44 -10.97 -5.17
CA PHE A 29 14.82 -11.01 -5.66
C PHE A 29 15.87 -10.30 -4.78
N ILE A 30 15.45 -9.58 -3.73
CA ILE A 30 16.36 -8.88 -2.83
C ILE A 30 16.99 -9.88 -1.85
N LYS A 31 18.32 -9.98 -1.85
CA LYS A 31 19.08 -10.92 -1.00
C LYS A 31 19.26 -10.44 0.43
N ASP A 32 19.60 -9.16 0.62
CA ASP A 32 19.79 -8.58 1.95
C ASP A 32 18.45 -8.50 2.69
N LYS A 33 18.41 -9.06 3.91
CA LYS A 33 17.18 -9.15 4.71
C LYS A 33 16.63 -7.78 5.09
N ILE A 34 17.50 -6.82 5.38
CA ILE A 34 17.09 -5.48 5.80
C ILE A 34 16.60 -4.70 4.57
N ASP A 35 17.32 -4.77 3.45
CA ASP A 35 16.87 -4.14 2.21
C ASP A 35 15.55 -4.73 1.73
N LYS A 36 15.34 -6.05 1.92
CA LYS A 36 14.07 -6.73 1.60
C LYS A 36 12.92 -6.20 2.46
N ILE A 37 13.10 -6.01 3.76
CA ILE A 37 12.06 -5.46 4.65
C ILE A 37 11.77 -4.00 4.31
N LEU A 38 12.80 -3.17 4.14
CA LEU A 38 12.64 -1.76 3.80
C LEU A 38 11.93 -1.61 2.45
N ALA A 39 12.36 -2.36 1.43
CA ALA A 39 11.71 -2.37 0.12
C ALA A 39 10.26 -2.86 0.22
N PHE A 40 9.97 -3.85 1.07
CA PHE A 40 8.61 -4.37 1.21
C PHE A 40 7.65 -3.27 1.68
N ILE A 41 8.06 -2.53 2.71
CA ILE A 41 7.31 -1.39 3.26
C ILE A 41 7.19 -0.25 2.25
N SER A 42 8.23 0.01 1.46
CA SER A 42 8.16 1.00 0.38
C SER A 42 7.17 0.59 -0.72
N PHE A 43 7.18 -0.68 -1.12
CA PHE A 43 6.28 -1.20 -2.15
C PHE A 43 4.82 -1.23 -1.68
N THR A 44 4.54 -1.55 -0.41
CA THR A 44 3.15 -1.49 0.10
C THR A 44 2.61 -0.06 0.06
N GLY A 45 3.43 0.94 0.40
CA GLY A 45 3.07 2.35 0.23
C GLY A 45 2.83 2.74 -1.22
N LEU A 46 3.72 2.33 -2.12
CA LEU A 46 3.62 2.60 -3.56
C LEU A 46 2.36 1.98 -4.17
N TYR A 47 2.07 0.71 -3.87
CA TYR A 47 0.86 0.05 -4.39
C TYR A 47 -0.42 0.59 -3.77
N SER A 48 -0.41 0.97 -2.50
CA SER A 48 -1.52 1.69 -1.87
C SER A 48 -1.82 3.01 -2.58
N LEU A 49 -0.78 3.77 -2.94
CA LEU A 49 -0.93 5.02 -3.70
C LEU A 49 -1.49 4.77 -5.10
N ILE A 50 -0.94 3.80 -5.83
CA ILE A 50 -1.44 3.42 -7.17
C ILE A 50 -2.92 3.05 -7.10
N LEU A 51 -3.31 2.19 -6.16
CA LEU A 51 -4.71 1.80 -6.00
C LEU A 51 -5.57 3.00 -5.61
N SER A 52 -5.09 3.88 -4.73
CA SER A 52 -5.83 5.10 -4.34
C SER A 52 -6.15 5.98 -5.55
N TYR A 53 -5.21 6.12 -6.50
CA TYR A 53 -5.43 6.83 -7.74
C TYR A 53 -6.52 6.17 -8.63
N PHE A 54 -6.53 4.83 -8.73
CA PHE A 54 -7.54 4.12 -9.52
C PHE A 54 -8.94 4.16 -8.87
N PHE A 55 -9.00 4.11 -7.54
CA PHE A 55 -10.25 4.16 -6.78
C PHE A 55 -10.76 5.58 -6.52
N ASP A 56 -10.04 6.61 -6.96
CA ASP A 56 -10.50 8.01 -6.92
C ASP A 56 -11.78 8.23 -7.77
N LYS A 57 -11.99 7.41 -8.80
CA LYS A 57 -13.28 7.38 -9.53
C LYS A 57 -14.43 6.83 -8.68
N ALA A 58 -14.16 5.89 -7.76
CA ALA A 58 -15.16 5.38 -6.83
C ALA A 58 -15.48 6.41 -5.73
N TRP A 59 -14.55 7.31 -5.40
CA TRP A 59 -14.81 8.46 -4.54
C TRP A 59 -15.82 9.43 -5.17
N LEU A 60 -15.75 9.67 -6.48
CA LEU A 60 -16.74 10.48 -7.19
C LEU A 60 -18.15 9.85 -7.14
N GLY A 61 -18.26 8.55 -7.39
CA GLY A 61 -19.54 7.83 -7.25
C GLY A 61 -20.04 7.73 -5.80
N TYR A 62 -19.13 7.76 -4.80
CA TYR A 62 -19.50 7.87 -3.38
C TYR A 62 -20.17 9.21 -3.07
N LEU A 63 -19.71 10.31 -3.66
CA LEU A 63 -20.32 11.64 -3.48
C LEU A 63 -21.75 11.69 -4.04
N GLU A 64 -22.04 10.91 -5.08
CA GLU A 64 -23.37 10.73 -5.67
C GLU A 64 -24.29 9.80 -4.85
N GLN A 65 -23.81 9.30 -3.69
CA GLN A 65 -24.51 8.39 -2.78
C GLN A 65 -24.95 7.06 -3.41
N GLU A 66 -24.34 6.67 -4.53
CA GLU A 66 -24.62 5.38 -5.14
C GLU A 66 -24.11 4.25 -4.24
N PHE A 67 -25.01 3.33 -3.88
CA PHE A 67 -24.73 2.29 -2.89
C PHE A 67 -23.48 1.46 -3.22
N LEU A 68 -23.31 1.08 -4.50
CA LEU A 68 -22.19 0.26 -4.94
C LEU A 68 -20.84 1.00 -4.83
N TYR A 69 -20.77 2.25 -5.29
CA TYR A 69 -19.56 3.05 -5.20
C TYR A 69 -19.19 3.37 -3.76
N LYS A 70 -20.19 3.65 -2.92
CA LYS A 70 -20.00 3.83 -1.48
C LYS A 70 -19.44 2.60 -0.80
N PHE A 71 -20.02 1.43 -1.08
CA PHE A 71 -19.54 0.17 -0.54
C PHE A 71 -18.09 -0.14 -0.94
N ILE A 72 -17.74 0.07 -2.22
CA ILE A 72 -16.38 -0.15 -2.73
C ILE A 72 -15.39 0.82 -2.08
N TYR A 73 -15.74 2.11 -1.99
CA TYR A 73 -14.87 3.12 -1.42
C TYR A 73 -14.64 2.90 0.09
N GLU A 74 -15.68 2.57 0.86
CA GLU A 74 -15.54 2.29 2.29
C GLU A 74 -14.70 1.03 2.55
N GLY A 75 -14.90 -0.03 1.75
CA GLY A 75 -14.06 -1.22 1.78
C GLY A 75 -12.59 -0.93 1.42
N PHE A 76 -12.36 -0.11 0.39
CA PHE A 76 -11.02 0.31 -0.01
C PHE A 76 -10.37 1.18 1.07
N SER A 77 -10.98 2.29 1.49
CA SER A 77 -10.41 3.21 2.48
C SER A 77 -10.09 2.58 3.84
N SER A 78 -10.66 1.41 4.14
CA SER A 78 -10.45 0.70 5.41
C SER A 78 -9.28 -0.30 5.39
N HIS A 79 -8.52 -0.41 4.31
CA HIS A 79 -7.38 -1.33 4.24
C HIS A 79 -6.19 -0.87 5.11
N ILE A 80 -5.33 -1.81 5.55
CA ILE A 80 -4.29 -1.58 6.57
C ILE A 80 -3.22 -0.55 6.12
N PHE A 81 -3.01 -0.44 4.82
CA PHE A 81 -2.02 0.44 4.19
C PHE A 81 -2.59 1.77 3.70
N HIS A 82 -3.82 2.11 4.10
CA HIS A 82 -4.47 3.34 3.70
C HIS A 82 -4.07 4.52 4.59
N GLY A 83 -4.20 5.74 4.05
CA GLY A 83 -4.09 6.97 4.78
C GLY A 83 -2.73 7.67 4.70
N ASN A 84 -2.77 8.98 4.92
CA ASN A 84 -1.62 9.87 4.76
C ASN A 84 -0.46 9.52 5.71
N PHE A 85 -0.76 9.04 6.91
CA PHE A 85 0.27 8.63 7.87
C PHE A 85 1.10 7.46 7.35
N TYR A 86 0.44 6.42 6.83
CA TYR A 86 1.12 5.26 6.25
C TYR A 86 1.94 5.67 5.01
N LEU A 87 1.38 6.55 4.17
CA LEU A 87 2.07 7.07 2.99
C LEU A 87 3.36 7.81 3.38
N LEU A 88 3.29 8.76 4.33
CA LEU A 88 4.47 9.48 4.82
C LEU A 88 5.50 8.54 5.43
N PHE A 89 5.06 7.57 6.24
CA PHE A 89 5.94 6.56 6.80
C PHE A 89 6.65 5.74 5.72
N SER A 90 5.91 5.26 4.71
CA SER A 90 6.48 4.49 3.59
C SER A 90 7.49 5.30 2.77
N LEU A 91 7.26 6.61 2.64
CA LEU A 91 8.14 7.54 1.92
C LEU A 91 9.46 7.75 2.68
N ILE A 92 9.39 7.93 4.01
CA ILE A 92 10.60 8.02 4.85
C ILE A 92 11.43 6.73 4.72
N ILE A 93 10.78 5.57 4.80
CA ILE A 93 11.45 4.27 4.65
C ILE A 93 12.09 4.13 3.26
N PHE A 94 11.43 4.61 2.22
CA PHE A 94 11.98 4.62 0.87
C PHE A 94 13.24 5.49 0.76
N ILE A 95 13.26 6.67 1.38
CA ILE A 95 14.46 7.53 1.44
C ILE A 95 15.61 6.80 2.16
N VAL A 96 15.34 6.14 3.28
CA VAL A 96 16.34 5.36 4.04
C VAL A 96 16.91 4.23 3.18
N LEU A 97 16.06 3.50 2.45
CA LEU A 97 16.47 2.45 1.53
C LEU A 97 17.42 3.00 0.45
N LEU A 98 17.09 4.14 -0.17
CA LEU A 98 17.93 4.77 -1.18
C LEU A 98 19.30 5.15 -0.61
N ILE A 99 19.35 5.82 0.55
CA ILE A 99 20.60 6.21 1.21
C ILE A 99 21.49 4.98 1.42
N ARG A 100 20.93 3.89 1.95
CA ARG A 100 21.65 2.64 2.21
C ARG A 100 22.18 2.01 0.92
N LEU A 101 21.38 1.96 -0.14
CA LEU A 101 21.81 1.46 -1.45
C LEU A 101 22.98 2.28 -2.01
N PHE A 102 22.94 3.61 -1.92
CA PHE A 102 24.04 4.47 -2.37
C PHE A 102 25.31 4.30 -1.54
N MET A 103 25.20 4.15 -0.22
CA MET A 103 26.36 3.91 0.65
C MET A 103 27.02 2.56 0.36
N ASN A 104 26.23 1.50 0.20
CA ASN A 104 26.75 0.16 -0.08
C ASN A 104 27.44 0.09 -1.45
N ARG A 105 26.91 0.76 -2.48
CA ARG A 105 27.57 0.86 -3.79
C ARG A 105 28.91 1.59 -3.72
N LYS A 106 29.00 2.68 -2.94
CA LYS A 106 30.26 3.41 -2.73
C LYS A 106 31.32 2.58 -2.01
N LYS A 107 30.93 1.65 -1.12
CA LYS A 107 31.86 0.76 -0.42
C LYS A 107 32.42 -0.35 -1.31
N ILE A 108 31.67 -0.79 -2.33
CA ILE A 108 32.11 -1.81 -3.29
C ILE A 108 33.07 -1.23 -4.35
N ASN A 109 32.86 0.03 -4.74
CA ASN A 109 33.69 0.73 -5.75
C ASN A 109 34.96 1.38 -5.17
N LYS A 110 35.29 1.16 -3.89
CA LYS A 110 36.48 1.69 -3.21
C LYS A 110 37.39 0.53 -2.83
#